data_AF-U2MUP0-F1
#
_entry.id   AF-U2MUP0-F1
#
_cell.length_a   1.000
_cell.length_b   1.000
_cell.length_c   1.000
_cell.angle_alpha   90.00
_cell.angle_beta   90.00
_cell.angle_gamma   90.00
#
_symmetry.space_group_name_H-M   'P 1'
#
loop_
_entity.id
_entity.type
_entity.pdbx_description
1 polymer ?
#
loop_
_entity_poly.entity_id
_entity_poly.type
_entity_poly.pdbx_seq_one_letter_code
_entity_poly.pdbx_strand_id
1 'polypeptide(L)'
;MNKKINSYKAVAALTRAFFEAYTNGILDGSTEANNKENKRSPQAVKQAMLEHYEEINQQFFTVMFPALTLLNYQDEQKMQEKLKEASAEKALNVTEYLRFACKTDKLFQALLSEYRRNFTMLLQGKMTTLHEHIKGYPRGLQLSVIDEQKAIVIMVRVILKAYAAGIKATKTNHQAFNQATIYRILLINIQLLLNDCAFKSNEEDLILLFQEACGNENNLNVLFNSLDEIYEELAQEEGLYTHYEQGN
;
A
#
# COMPACT_ATOMS: atom_id res chain seq x y z
N MET A 1 -1.52 -20.28 -17.76
CA MET A 1 -0.97 -18.91 -17.94
C MET A 1 -1.40 -18.10 -16.75
N ASN A 2 -0.47 -17.53 -15.99
CA ASN A 2 -0.81 -16.59 -14.92
C ASN A 2 -1.46 -15.34 -15.54
N LYS A 3 -2.57 -14.90 -14.93
CA LYS A 3 -3.26 -13.68 -15.33
C LYS A 3 -2.33 -12.48 -15.18
N LYS A 4 -2.48 -11.50 -16.06
CA LYS A 4 -1.65 -10.29 -16.09
C LYS A 4 -2.46 -9.09 -15.68
N ILE A 5 -1.89 -8.24 -14.82
CA ILE A 5 -2.51 -7.01 -14.32
C ILE A 5 -1.91 -5.82 -15.06
N ASN A 6 -2.75 -4.88 -15.50
CA ASN A 6 -2.29 -3.62 -16.09
C ASN A 6 -1.51 -2.80 -15.06
N SER A 7 -0.32 -2.30 -15.42
CA SER A 7 0.54 -1.56 -14.49
C SER A 7 -0.08 -0.25 -13.98
N TYR A 8 -0.96 0.41 -14.74
CA TYR A 8 -1.68 1.60 -14.27
C TYR A 8 -2.67 1.23 -13.16
N LYS A 9 -3.38 0.11 -13.32
CA LYS A 9 -4.26 -0.43 -12.28
C LYS A 9 -3.45 -0.79 -11.02
N ALA A 10 -2.32 -1.48 -11.20
CA ALA A 10 -1.45 -1.84 -10.09
C ALA A 10 -0.92 -0.60 -9.36
N VAL A 11 -0.34 0.38 -10.07
CA VAL A 11 0.13 1.64 -9.47
C VAL A 11 -0.97 2.37 -8.73
N ALA A 12 -2.18 2.46 -9.31
CA ALA A 12 -3.30 3.13 -8.68
C ALA A 12 -3.74 2.42 -7.38
N ALA A 13 -3.88 1.09 -7.42
CA ALA A 13 -4.24 0.30 -6.26
C ALA A 13 -3.17 0.39 -5.15
N LEU A 14 -1.88 0.28 -5.51
CA LEU A 14 -0.77 0.40 -4.55
C LEU A 14 -0.71 1.79 -3.90
N THR A 15 -0.92 2.85 -4.69
CA THR A 15 -0.94 4.22 -4.18
C THR A 15 -2.07 4.43 -3.19
N ARG A 16 -3.28 3.93 -3.51
CA ARG A 16 -4.41 3.95 -2.58
C ARG A 16 -4.11 3.15 -1.31
N ALA A 17 -3.56 1.96 -1.45
CA ALA A 17 -3.23 1.07 -0.34
C ALA A 17 -2.22 1.70 0.62
N PHE A 18 -1.19 2.39 0.10
CA PHE A 18 -0.26 3.16 0.93
C PHE A 18 -0.99 4.16 1.82
N PHE A 19 -1.85 5.02 1.25
CA PHE A 19 -2.52 6.07 2.01
C PHE A 19 -3.50 5.50 3.04
N GLU A 20 -4.24 4.45 2.67
CA GLU A 20 -5.14 3.77 3.60
C GLU A 20 -4.36 3.13 4.76
N ALA A 21 -3.29 2.40 4.46
CA ALA A 21 -2.48 1.69 5.45
C ALA A 21 -1.72 2.65 6.38
N TYR A 22 -1.01 3.64 5.83
CA TYR A 22 -0.26 4.63 6.61
C TYR A 22 -1.17 5.40 7.57
N THR A 23 -2.31 5.88 7.07
CA THR A 23 -3.28 6.60 7.90
C THR A 23 -3.85 5.71 8.99
N ASN A 24 -4.25 4.48 8.67
CA ASN A 24 -4.77 3.57 9.70
C ASN A 24 -3.70 3.16 10.72
N GLY A 25 -2.42 3.06 10.31
CA GLY A 25 -1.31 2.82 11.22
C GLY A 25 -1.16 3.93 12.26
N ILE A 26 -1.27 5.19 11.83
CA ILE A 26 -1.30 6.34 12.74
C ILE A 26 -2.50 6.23 13.70
N LEU A 27 -3.71 6.08 13.16
CA LEU A 27 -4.93 6.07 13.98
C LEU A 27 -4.97 4.93 15.01
N ASP A 28 -4.49 3.75 14.63
CA ASP A 28 -4.43 2.61 15.52
C ASP A 28 -3.29 2.75 16.55
N GLY A 29 -2.15 3.35 16.16
CA GLY A 29 -1.02 3.64 17.05
C GLY A 29 -1.24 4.79 18.03
N SER A 30 -2.11 5.76 17.72
CA SER A 30 -2.41 6.88 18.63
C SER A 30 -3.12 6.42 19.90
N THR A 31 -2.60 6.81 21.06
CA THR A 31 -3.13 6.48 22.39
C THR A 31 -4.30 7.36 22.84
N GLU A 32 -4.50 8.52 22.21
CA GLU A 32 -5.43 9.57 22.70
C GLU A 32 -6.92 9.25 22.54
N ALA A 33 -7.29 8.23 21.77
CA ALA A 33 -8.69 7.91 21.53
C ALA A 33 -9.07 6.56 22.13
N ASN A 34 -9.40 6.58 23.42
CA ASN A 34 -10.04 5.46 24.13
C ASN A 34 -11.41 5.06 23.55
N ASN A 35 -11.91 5.76 22.51
CA ASN A 35 -13.15 5.44 21.83
C ASN A 35 -12.91 5.11 20.34
N LYS A 36 -13.00 3.82 19.98
CA LYS A 36 -12.69 3.30 18.63
C LYS A 36 -13.54 3.93 17.52
N GLU A 37 -14.78 4.34 17.82
CA GLU A 37 -15.68 4.98 16.86
C GLU A 37 -15.21 6.39 16.45
N ASN A 38 -14.61 7.15 17.39
CA ASN A 38 -14.13 8.51 17.12
C ASN A 38 -12.78 8.52 16.39
N LYS A 39 -11.98 7.45 16.48
CA LYS A 39 -10.66 7.33 15.83
C LYS A 39 -10.70 7.48 14.32
N ARG A 40 -11.81 7.11 13.68
CA ARG A 40 -11.97 7.16 12.21
C ARG A 40 -12.94 8.26 11.75
N SER A 41 -13.32 9.15 12.67
CA SER A 41 -14.12 10.33 12.32
C SER A 41 -13.35 11.23 11.33
N PRO A 42 -14.05 12.02 10.50
CA PRO A 42 -13.37 12.93 9.59
C PRO A 42 -12.42 13.91 10.29
N GLN A 43 -12.77 14.33 11.51
CA GLN A 43 -11.90 15.17 12.33
C GLN A 43 -10.62 14.45 12.75
N ALA A 44 -10.72 13.20 13.23
CA ALA A 44 -9.56 12.41 13.64
C ALA A 44 -8.63 12.11 12.45
N VAL A 45 -9.20 11.73 11.30
CA VAL A 45 -8.40 11.53 10.07
C VAL A 45 -7.69 12.83 9.70
N LYS A 46 -8.41 13.96 9.67
CA LYS A 46 -7.80 15.24 9.31
C LYS A 46 -6.70 15.66 10.29
N GLN A 47 -6.91 15.46 11.58
CA GLN A 47 -5.93 15.77 12.63
C GLN A 47 -4.65 14.96 12.44
N ALA A 48 -4.78 13.63 12.32
CA ALA A 48 -3.65 12.73 12.06
C ALA A 48 -2.85 13.15 10.80
N MET A 49 -3.55 13.58 9.75
CA MET A 49 -2.90 14.00 8.51
C MET A 49 -2.18 15.34 8.61
N LEU A 50 -2.67 16.26 9.45
CA LEU A 50 -2.00 17.55 9.69
C LEU A 50 -0.76 17.38 10.58
N GLU A 51 -0.84 16.52 11.60
CA GLU A 51 0.27 16.24 12.52
C GLU A 51 1.46 15.56 11.82
N HIS A 52 1.18 14.69 10.86
CA HIS A 52 2.21 13.93 10.13
C HIS A 52 2.43 14.43 8.69
N TYR A 53 1.91 15.61 8.35
CA TYR A 53 1.91 16.15 6.98
C TYR A 53 3.30 16.15 6.33
N GLU A 54 4.32 16.60 7.07
CA GLU A 54 5.69 16.74 6.58
C GLU A 54 6.37 15.38 6.33
N GLU A 55 5.91 14.33 7.03
CA GLU A 55 6.50 12.99 6.98
C GLU A 55 5.92 12.15 5.84
N ILE A 56 4.66 12.40 5.42
CA ILE A 56 3.94 11.59 4.43
C ILE A 56 4.74 11.40 3.13
N ASN A 57 5.35 12.46 2.60
CA ASN A 57 6.08 12.36 1.33
C ASN A 57 7.33 11.46 1.44
N GLN A 58 8.06 11.57 2.55
CA GLN A 58 9.22 10.71 2.81
C GLN A 58 8.79 9.26 3.01
N GLN A 59 7.71 9.01 3.76
CA GLN A 59 7.21 7.65 3.97
C GLN A 59 6.63 7.04 2.69
N PHE A 60 5.96 7.85 1.86
CA PHE A 60 5.51 7.44 0.54
C PHE A 60 6.68 6.99 -0.30
N PHE A 61 7.76 7.78 -0.34
CA PHE A 61 8.97 7.42 -1.07
C PHE A 61 9.57 6.10 -0.59
N THR A 62 9.79 5.96 0.73
CA THR A 62 10.40 4.76 1.34
C THR A 62 9.63 3.48 0.98
N VAL A 63 8.29 3.53 0.98
CA VAL A 63 7.46 2.36 0.69
C VAL A 63 7.27 2.13 -0.81
N MET A 64 6.99 3.20 -1.56
CA MET A 64 6.57 3.09 -2.96
C MET A 64 7.74 2.95 -3.93
N PHE A 65 8.93 3.47 -3.63
CA PHE A 65 10.06 3.33 -4.54
C PHE A 65 10.44 1.85 -4.76
N PRO A 66 10.67 1.01 -3.72
CA PRO A 66 10.92 -0.42 -3.90
C PRO A 66 9.75 -1.15 -4.57
N ALA A 67 8.51 -0.79 -4.23
CA ALA A 67 7.32 -1.39 -4.83
C ALA A 67 7.26 -1.14 -6.35
N LEU A 68 7.53 0.09 -6.79
CA LEU A 68 7.51 0.50 -8.19
C LEU A 68 8.68 -0.09 -8.98
N THR A 69 9.86 -0.21 -8.39
CA THR A 69 11.00 -0.87 -9.06
C THR A 69 10.69 -2.36 -9.29
N LEU A 70 10.19 -3.06 -8.27
CA LEU A 70 9.72 -4.44 -8.41
C LEU A 70 8.58 -4.57 -9.43
N LEU A 71 7.71 -3.57 -9.52
CA LEU A 71 6.60 -3.57 -10.48
C LEU A 71 7.11 -3.49 -11.94
N ASN A 72 8.07 -2.60 -12.22
CA ASN A 72 8.39 -2.18 -13.58
C ASN A 72 9.71 -2.74 -14.13
N TYR A 73 10.55 -3.33 -13.28
CA TYR A 73 11.84 -3.90 -13.64
C TYR A 73 11.85 -5.41 -13.35
N GLN A 74 12.35 -6.17 -14.33
CA GLN A 74 12.51 -7.61 -14.22
C GLN A 74 13.91 -8.00 -13.73
N ASP A 75 14.90 -7.18 -14.06
CA ASP A 75 16.31 -7.41 -13.79
C ASP A 75 16.77 -6.32 -12.81
N GLU A 76 16.99 -6.74 -11.57
CA GLU A 76 17.36 -5.83 -10.47
C GLU A 76 18.76 -5.26 -10.66
N GLN A 77 19.72 -6.07 -11.13
CA GLN A 77 21.10 -5.62 -11.34
C GLN A 77 21.15 -4.52 -12.40
N LYS A 78 20.50 -4.73 -13.54
CA LYS A 78 20.41 -3.70 -14.60
C LYS A 78 19.65 -2.46 -14.15
N MET A 79 18.65 -2.61 -13.29
CA MET A 79 17.94 -1.47 -12.71
C MET A 79 18.87 -0.65 -11.83
N GLN A 80 19.63 -1.30 -10.95
CA GLN A 80 20.59 -0.64 -10.05
C GLN A 80 21.73 0.04 -10.83
N GLU A 81 22.26 -0.58 -11.88
CA GLU A 81 23.27 0.02 -12.77
C GLU A 81 22.75 1.33 -13.40
N LYS A 82 21.56 1.29 -14.01
CA LYS A 82 20.93 2.49 -14.59
C LYS A 82 20.64 3.58 -13.57
N LEU A 83 20.29 3.19 -12.34
CA LEU A 83 20.05 4.15 -11.27
C LEU A 83 21.35 4.84 -10.85
N LYS A 84 22.44 4.07 -10.73
CA LYS A 84 23.77 4.60 -10.44
C LYS A 84 24.22 5.60 -11.52
N GLU A 85 24.08 5.23 -12.78
CA GLU A 85 24.37 6.11 -13.93
C GLU A 85 23.57 7.42 -13.83
N ALA A 86 22.25 7.34 -13.67
CA ALA A 86 21.40 8.53 -13.56
C ALA A 86 21.76 9.43 -12.35
N SER A 87 22.12 8.82 -11.21
CA SER A 87 22.52 9.55 -10.00
C SER A 87 23.93 10.15 -10.05
N ALA A 88 24.79 9.63 -10.92
CA ALA A 88 26.14 10.15 -11.12
C ALA A 88 26.14 11.45 -11.94
N GLU A 89 25.18 11.60 -12.86
CA GLU A 89 25.02 12.83 -13.66
C GLU A 89 24.46 13.99 -12.83
N LYS A 90 23.58 13.71 -11.87
CA LYS A 90 22.94 14.72 -11.01
C LYS A 90 22.38 14.07 -9.74
N ALA A 91 22.48 14.79 -8.63
CA ALA A 91 21.76 14.42 -7.41
C ALA A 91 20.24 14.36 -7.66
N LEU A 92 19.66 13.16 -7.52
CA LEU A 92 18.24 12.92 -7.72
C LEU A 92 17.45 13.28 -6.47
N ASN A 93 16.34 13.99 -6.64
CA ASN A 93 15.35 14.16 -5.58
C ASN A 93 14.30 13.03 -5.60
N VAL A 94 13.45 12.98 -4.57
CA VAL A 94 12.37 11.97 -4.42
C VAL A 94 11.49 11.84 -5.69
N THR A 95 11.16 12.96 -6.33
CA THR A 95 10.34 12.98 -7.54
C THR A 95 11.05 12.31 -8.71
N GLU A 96 12.35 12.54 -8.85
CA GLU A 96 13.18 11.95 -9.90
C GLU A 96 13.36 10.43 -9.68
N TYR A 97 13.54 9.99 -8.43
CA TYR A 97 13.58 8.56 -8.11
C TYR A 97 12.25 7.86 -8.41
N LEU A 98 11.10 8.44 -8.03
CA LEU A 98 9.79 7.86 -8.34
C LEU A 98 9.52 7.82 -9.84
N ARG A 99 9.96 8.85 -10.58
CA ARG A 99 9.88 8.88 -12.05
C ARG A 99 10.72 7.78 -12.67
N PHE A 100 11.95 7.57 -12.19
CA PHE A 100 12.78 6.44 -12.57
C PHE A 100 12.06 5.12 -12.33
N ALA A 101 11.57 4.88 -11.10
CA ALA A 101 10.89 3.63 -10.75
C ALA A 101 9.64 3.33 -11.58
N CYS A 102 8.96 4.37 -12.10
CA CYS A 102 7.82 4.23 -13.01
C CYS A 102 8.19 3.86 -14.46
N LYS A 103 9.48 3.92 -14.84
CA LYS A 103 10.05 3.60 -16.17
C LYS A 103 9.55 4.44 -17.35
N THR A 104 8.35 5.01 -17.27
CA THR A 104 7.73 5.83 -18.31
C THR A 104 7.08 7.06 -17.69
N ASP A 105 7.12 8.18 -18.40
CA ASP A 105 6.49 9.42 -17.97
C ASP A 105 4.98 9.27 -17.78
N LYS A 106 4.31 8.50 -18.64
CA LYS A 106 2.86 8.31 -18.54
C LYS A 106 2.46 7.56 -17.26
N LEU A 107 3.21 6.52 -16.87
CA LEU A 107 2.96 5.81 -15.62
C LEU A 107 3.30 6.68 -14.40
N PHE A 108 4.35 7.49 -14.49
CA PHE A 108 4.68 8.47 -13.46
C PHE A 108 3.60 9.53 -13.29
N GLN A 109 3.02 10.05 -14.38
CA GLN A 109 1.88 10.97 -14.29
C GLN A 109 0.64 10.30 -13.67
N ALA A 110 0.42 9.01 -13.94
CA ALA A 110 -0.65 8.26 -13.29
C ALA A 110 -0.42 8.12 -11.77
N LEU A 111 0.82 7.81 -11.35
CA LEU A 111 1.22 7.81 -9.94
C LEU A 111 0.93 9.17 -9.28
N LEU A 112 1.36 10.27 -9.89
CA LEU A 112 1.14 11.62 -9.35
C LEU A 112 -0.34 11.99 -9.26
N SER A 113 -1.14 11.62 -10.26
CA SER A 113 -2.59 11.83 -10.23
C SER A 113 -3.24 11.09 -9.06
N GLU A 114 -2.86 9.83 -8.84
CA GLU A 114 -3.37 9.02 -7.74
C GLU A 114 -2.90 9.51 -6.38
N TYR A 115 -1.64 9.94 -6.29
CA TYR A 115 -1.07 10.53 -5.09
C TYR A 115 -1.86 11.78 -4.69
N ARG A 116 -2.02 12.73 -5.61
CA ARG A 116 -2.74 13.99 -5.38
C ARG A 116 -4.18 13.74 -4.97
N ARG A 117 -4.86 12.79 -5.62
CA ARG A 117 -6.25 12.46 -5.30
C ARG A 117 -6.41 11.95 -3.86
N ASN A 118 -5.63 10.96 -3.47
CA ASN A 118 -5.70 10.40 -2.11
C ASN A 118 -5.26 11.42 -1.07
N PHE A 119 -4.19 12.17 -1.32
CA PHE A 119 -3.72 13.22 -0.43
C PHE A 119 -4.77 14.32 -0.23
N THR A 120 -5.45 14.73 -1.31
CA THR A 120 -6.54 15.73 -1.23
C THR A 120 -7.71 15.24 -0.38
N MET A 121 -8.10 13.97 -0.52
CA MET A 121 -9.16 13.37 0.30
C MET A 121 -8.78 13.39 1.79
N LEU A 122 -7.53 13.06 2.11
CA LEU A 122 -7.01 13.04 3.47
C LEU A 122 -7.01 14.43 4.13
N LEU A 123 -6.67 15.49 3.38
CA LEU A 123 -6.79 16.87 3.85
C LEU A 123 -8.24 17.30 4.14
N GLN A 124 -9.21 16.61 3.53
CA GLN A 124 -10.65 16.76 3.80
C GLN A 124 -11.15 15.84 4.91
N GLY A 125 -10.26 15.08 5.57
CA GLY A 125 -10.62 14.13 6.61
C GLY A 125 -11.25 12.84 6.08
N LYS A 126 -10.98 12.45 4.84
CA LYS A 126 -11.60 11.29 4.20
C LYS A 126 -10.55 10.37 3.59
N MET A 127 -10.82 9.07 3.60
CA MET A 127 -10.12 8.12 2.75
C MET A 127 -10.91 7.91 1.47
N THR A 128 -10.21 7.69 0.35
CA THR A 128 -10.84 7.41 -0.94
C THR A 128 -11.66 6.11 -0.87
N THR A 129 -12.96 6.19 -1.16
CA THR A 129 -13.83 5.01 -1.25
C THR A 129 -13.48 4.16 -2.47
N LEU A 130 -13.89 2.89 -2.45
CA LEU A 130 -13.67 2.00 -3.59
C LEU A 130 -14.34 2.54 -4.87
N HIS A 131 -15.55 3.07 -4.75
CA HIS A 131 -16.30 3.64 -5.89
C HIS A 131 -15.59 4.86 -6.48
N GLU A 132 -15.17 5.82 -5.65
CA GLU A 132 -14.40 6.99 -6.10
C GLU A 132 -13.10 6.57 -6.77
N HIS A 133 -12.41 5.57 -6.19
CA HIS A 133 -11.18 5.06 -6.76
C HIS A 133 -11.39 4.53 -8.18
N ILE A 134 -12.28 3.54 -8.34
CA ILE A 134 -12.57 2.87 -9.63
C ILE A 134 -13.03 3.86 -10.70
N LYS A 135 -13.82 4.86 -10.32
CA LYS A 135 -14.33 5.88 -11.23
C LYS A 135 -13.24 6.82 -11.73
N GLY A 136 -12.29 7.18 -10.87
CA GLY A 136 -11.38 8.30 -11.16
C GLY A 136 -9.92 7.93 -11.46
N TYR A 137 -9.50 6.66 -11.30
CA TYR A 137 -8.08 6.35 -11.52
C TYR A 137 -7.69 6.39 -13.00
N PRO A 138 -6.48 6.87 -13.35
CA PRO A 138 -6.04 6.93 -14.73
C PRO A 138 -5.95 5.54 -15.36
N ARG A 139 -6.77 5.28 -16.39
CA ARG A 139 -6.67 4.07 -17.20
C ARG A 139 -5.64 4.27 -18.29
N GLY A 140 -4.58 3.45 -18.29
CA GLY A 140 -3.56 3.46 -19.33
C GLY A 140 -3.64 2.25 -20.25
N LEU A 141 -2.91 2.32 -21.37
CA LEU A 141 -2.81 1.23 -22.34
C LEU A 141 -2.26 -0.04 -21.67
N GLN A 142 -2.85 -1.19 -21.99
CA GLN A 142 -2.50 -2.51 -21.43
C GLN A 142 -1.19 -3.10 -21.98
N LEU A 143 -0.29 -2.24 -22.48
CA LEU A 143 1.03 -2.64 -22.99
C LEU A 143 2.03 -2.91 -21.86
N SER A 144 1.81 -2.32 -20.68
CA SER A 144 2.58 -2.59 -19.47
C SER A 144 1.76 -3.45 -18.53
N VAL A 145 2.24 -4.65 -18.24
CA VAL A 145 1.57 -5.60 -17.36
C VAL A 145 2.53 -6.26 -16.39
N ILE A 146 2.01 -6.68 -15.26
CA ILE A 146 2.70 -7.47 -14.24
C ILE A 146 2.01 -8.82 -14.04
N ASP A 147 2.77 -9.81 -13.58
CA ASP A 147 2.20 -11.06 -13.08
C ASP A 147 1.30 -10.84 -11.87
N GLU A 148 0.15 -11.52 -11.85
CA GLU A 148 -0.83 -11.41 -10.77
C GLU A 148 -0.23 -11.76 -9.40
N GLN A 149 0.53 -12.85 -9.30
CA GLN A 149 1.14 -13.27 -8.04
C GLN A 149 2.17 -12.24 -7.56
N LYS A 150 3.03 -11.76 -8.47
CA LYS A 150 4.00 -10.70 -8.15
C LYS A 150 3.30 -9.42 -7.65
N ALA A 151 2.16 -9.06 -8.25
CA ALA A 151 1.40 -7.90 -7.81
C ALA A 151 0.80 -8.08 -6.41
N ILE A 152 0.35 -9.29 -6.06
CA ILE A 152 -0.12 -9.62 -4.71
C ILE A 152 1.01 -9.43 -3.69
N VAL A 153 2.20 -9.98 -3.94
CA VAL A 153 3.36 -9.82 -3.04
C VAL A 153 3.68 -8.35 -2.82
N ILE A 154 3.72 -7.55 -3.90
CA ILE A 154 4.00 -6.10 -3.81
C ILE A 154 2.90 -5.38 -3.01
N MET A 155 1.63 -5.77 -3.18
CA MET A 155 0.51 -5.18 -2.45
C MET A 155 0.59 -5.43 -0.94
N VAL A 156 0.86 -6.68 -0.54
CA VAL A 156 1.04 -7.05 0.86
C VAL A 156 2.18 -6.23 1.47
N ARG A 157 3.32 -6.13 0.76
CA ARG A 157 4.49 -5.34 1.19
C ARG A 157 4.16 -3.86 1.37
N VAL A 158 3.46 -3.24 0.42
CA VAL A 158 3.06 -1.83 0.52
C VAL A 158 2.17 -1.61 1.73
N ILE A 159 1.18 -2.47 1.96
CA ILE A 159 0.25 -2.34 3.08
C ILE A 159 0.97 -2.44 4.42
N LEU A 160 1.77 -3.49 4.63
CA LEU A 160 2.41 -3.73 5.92
C LEU A 160 3.50 -2.69 6.23
N LYS A 161 4.35 -2.34 5.25
CA LYS A 161 5.40 -1.32 5.45
C LYS A 161 4.79 0.07 5.66
N ALA A 162 3.73 0.43 4.93
CA ALA A 162 3.04 1.70 5.14
C ALA A 162 2.35 1.76 6.51
N TYR A 163 1.67 0.69 6.91
CA TYR A 163 1.01 0.62 8.21
C TYR A 163 2.04 0.69 9.37
N ALA A 164 3.15 -0.04 9.26
CA ALA A 164 4.27 0.02 10.19
C ALA A 164 4.84 1.45 10.30
N ALA A 165 5.07 2.12 9.17
CA ALA A 165 5.52 3.51 9.15
C ALA A 165 4.52 4.44 9.84
N GLY A 166 3.22 4.21 9.66
CA GLY A 166 2.16 4.97 10.33
C GLY A 166 2.18 4.79 11.84
N ILE A 167 2.31 3.56 12.35
CA ILE A 167 2.45 3.30 13.79
C ILE A 167 3.65 4.05 14.36
N LYS A 168 4.82 3.93 13.72
CA LYS A 168 6.05 4.58 14.21
C LYS A 168 5.98 6.10 14.22
N ALA A 169 5.26 6.69 13.27
CA ALA A 169 5.07 8.13 13.22
C ALA A 169 4.43 8.68 14.51
N THR A 170 3.58 7.88 15.18
CA THR A 170 2.96 8.26 16.46
C THR A 170 3.95 8.40 17.62
N LYS A 171 5.17 7.85 17.50
CA LYS A 171 6.22 7.84 18.55
C LYS A 171 5.72 7.31 19.90
N THR A 172 4.69 6.46 19.87
CA THR A 172 4.17 5.76 21.05
C THR A 172 4.92 4.45 21.25
N ASN A 173 4.82 3.85 22.45
CA ASN A 173 5.29 2.49 22.70
C ASN A 173 4.36 1.41 22.08
N HIS A 174 3.40 1.80 21.23
CA HIS A 174 2.51 0.85 20.57
C HIS A 174 3.25 0.17 19.43
N GLN A 175 3.60 -1.10 19.61
CA GLN A 175 4.37 -1.89 18.63
C GLN A 175 3.56 -3.05 18.04
N ALA A 176 2.24 -3.09 18.28
CA ALA A 176 1.39 -4.20 17.88
C ALA A 176 0.58 -3.88 16.61
N PHE A 177 0.49 -4.84 15.70
CA PHE A 177 -0.41 -4.75 14.55
C PHE A 177 -1.86 -5.01 14.93
N ASN A 178 -2.78 -4.13 14.52
CA ASN A 178 -4.20 -4.38 14.57
C ASN A 178 -4.60 -5.31 13.40
N GLN A 179 -4.69 -6.61 13.69
CA GLN A 179 -4.98 -7.64 12.67
C GLN A 179 -6.29 -7.40 11.92
N ALA A 180 -7.34 -6.95 12.61
CA ALA A 180 -8.62 -6.66 11.97
C ALA A 180 -8.50 -5.52 10.94
N THR A 181 -7.74 -4.47 11.26
CA THR A 181 -7.44 -3.39 10.33
C THR A 181 -6.63 -3.88 9.14
N ILE A 182 -5.58 -4.67 9.37
CA ILE A 182 -4.73 -5.22 8.30
C ILE A 182 -5.54 -6.10 7.35
N TYR A 183 -6.30 -7.07 7.87
CA TYR A 183 -7.12 -7.95 7.03
C TYR A 183 -8.16 -7.18 6.23
N ARG A 184 -8.81 -6.17 6.82
CA ARG A 184 -9.76 -5.30 6.09
C ARG A 184 -9.08 -4.57 4.93
N ILE A 185 -7.90 -3.99 5.16
CA ILE A 185 -7.16 -3.24 4.14
C ILE A 185 -6.66 -4.18 3.04
N LEU A 186 -6.09 -5.35 3.41
CA LEU A 186 -5.67 -6.38 2.48
C LEU A 186 -6.82 -6.83 1.59
N LEU A 187 -7.95 -7.23 2.19
CA LEU A 187 -9.11 -7.74 1.49
C LEU A 187 -9.63 -6.74 0.44
N ILE A 188 -9.82 -5.47 0.84
CA ILE A 188 -10.34 -4.43 -0.06
C ILE A 188 -9.35 -4.13 -1.19
N ASN A 189 -8.05 -4.02 -0.89
CA ASN A 189 -7.06 -3.63 -1.90
C ASN A 189 -6.69 -4.78 -2.83
N ILE A 190 -6.78 -6.04 -2.39
CA ILE A 190 -6.63 -7.22 -3.25
C ILE A 190 -7.83 -7.36 -4.18
N GLN A 191 -9.06 -7.18 -3.67
CA GLN A 191 -10.26 -7.15 -4.51
C GLN A 191 -10.15 -6.07 -5.60
N LEU A 192 -9.68 -4.88 -5.24
CA LEU A 192 -9.43 -3.81 -6.19
C LEU A 192 -8.35 -4.20 -7.21
N LEU A 193 -7.19 -4.68 -6.75
CA LEU A 193 -6.05 -5.03 -7.59
C LEU A 193 -6.38 -6.15 -8.60
N LEU A 194 -7.12 -7.17 -8.19
CA LEU A 194 -7.37 -8.36 -9.00
C LEU A 194 -8.65 -8.25 -9.84
N ASN A 195 -9.69 -7.62 -9.28
CA ASN A 195 -11.04 -7.66 -9.86
C ASN A 195 -11.57 -6.29 -10.34
N ASP A 196 -10.95 -5.17 -9.91
CA ASP A 196 -11.35 -3.80 -10.30
C ASP A 196 -12.82 -3.45 -10.01
N CYS A 197 -13.41 -4.07 -8.98
CA CYS A 197 -14.82 -3.92 -8.64
C CYS A 197 -15.07 -4.13 -7.14
N ALA A 198 -16.27 -3.80 -6.67
CA ALA A 198 -16.72 -4.17 -5.34
C ALA A 198 -16.94 -5.69 -5.24
N PHE A 199 -16.99 -6.20 -4.00
CA PHE A 199 -17.46 -7.56 -3.75
C PHE A 199 -18.85 -7.76 -4.32
N LYS A 200 -19.09 -8.96 -4.86
CA LYS A 200 -20.40 -9.31 -5.44
C LYS A 200 -21.23 -10.13 -4.46
N SER A 201 -20.57 -10.93 -3.62
CA SER A 201 -21.24 -11.69 -2.58
C SER A 201 -21.60 -10.79 -1.38
N ASN A 202 -22.53 -11.27 -0.58
CA ASN A 202 -22.78 -10.78 0.78
C ASN A 202 -22.13 -11.73 1.80
N GLU A 203 -21.00 -12.33 1.44
CA GLU A 203 -20.29 -13.26 2.33
C GLU A 203 -19.76 -12.52 3.57
N GLU A 204 -19.81 -13.18 4.71
CA GLU A 204 -19.34 -12.65 5.99
C GLU A 204 -18.13 -13.45 6.52
N ASP A 205 -17.92 -14.68 6.05
CA ASP A 205 -16.73 -15.46 6.37
C ASP A 205 -15.48 -14.84 5.72
N LEU A 206 -14.51 -14.52 6.56
CA LEU A 206 -13.29 -13.82 6.15
C LEU A 206 -12.47 -14.63 5.12
N ILE A 207 -12.38 -15.94 5.28
CA ILE A 207 -11.61 -16.79 4.38
C ILE A 207 -12.32 -16.89 3.03
N LEU A 208 -13.65 -17.04 3.01
CA LEU A 208 -14.43 -17.05 1.77
C LEU A 208 -14.34 -15.70 1.05
N LEU A 209 -14.33 -14.58 1.78
CA LEU A 209 -14.09 -13.25 1.19
C LEU A 209 -12.70 -13.14 0.56
N PHE A 210 -11.64 -13.64 1.22
CA PHE A 210 -10.31 -13.67 0.63
C PHE A 210 -10.23 -14.61 -0.58
N GLN A 211 -10.94 -15.74 -0.57
CA GLN A 211 -11.05 -16.63 -1.72
C GLN A 211 -11.73 -15.93 -2.91
N GLU A 212 -12.81 -15.19 -2.69
CA GLU A 212 -13.45 -14.38 -3.74
C GLU A 212 -12.47 -13.32 -4.28
N ALA A 213 -11.79 -12.59 -3.39
CA ALA A 213 -10.86 -11.54 -3.78
C ALA A 213 -9.69 -12.09 -4.60
N CYS A 214 -9.08 -13.18 -4.15
CA CYS A 214 -7.95 -13.85 -4.81
C CYS A 214 -8.35 -14.60 -6.08
N GLY A 215 -9.61 -15.03 -6.18
CA GLY A 215 -10.20 -15.74 -7.31
C GLY A 215 -9.73 -17.19 -7.49
N ASN A 216 -8.63 -17.59 -6.87
CA ASN A 216 -8.11 -18.96 -6.84
C ASN A 216 -7.23 -19.21 -5.61
N GLU A 217 -7.03 -20.49 -5.29
CA GLU A 217 -6.27 -20.95 -4.13
C GLU A 217 -4.78 -20.59 -4.20
N ASN A 218 -4.17 -20.62 -5.39
CA ASN A 218 -2.75 -20.28 -5.55
C ASN A 218 -2.48 -18.82 -5.14
N ASN A 219 -3.34 -17.89 -5.55
CA ASN A 219 -3.24 -16.48 -5.16
C ASN A 219 -3.49 -16.27 -3.67
N LEU A 220 -4.43 -17.03 -3.08
CA LEU A 220 -4.69 -17.02 -1.64
C LEU A 220 -3.44 -17.43 -0.85
N ASN A 221 -2.79 -18.52 -1.26
CA ASN A 221 -1.57 -19.00 -0.64
C ASN A 221 -0.42 -17.99 -0.79
N VAL A 222 -0.26 -17.39 -1.98
CA VAL A 222 0.73 -16.32 -2.20
C VAL A 222 0.47 -15.12 -1.27
N LEU A 223 -0.78 -14.73 -1.08
CA LEU A 223 -1.15 -13.62 -0.20
C LEU A 223 -0.75 -13.89 1.25
N PHE A 224 -1.13 -15.05 1.80
CA PHE A 224 -0.85 -15.37 3.20
C PHE A 224 0.62 -15.69 3.45
N ASN A 225 1.30 -16.41 2.55
CA ASN A 225 2.75 -16.62 2.67
C ASN A 225 3.51 -15.28 2.65
N SER A 226 3.13 -14.35 1.76
CA SER A 226 3.73 -13.01 1.74
C SER A 226 3.45 -12.24 3.03
N LEU A 227 2.25 -12.39 3.60
CA LEU A 227 1.87 -11.74 4.85
C LEU A 227 2.78 -12.21 5.99
N ASP A 228 2.98 -13.52 6.12
CA ASP A 228 3.84 -14.12 7.14
C ASP A 228 5.31 -13.69 6.96
N GLU A 229 5.86 -13.82 5.74
CA GLU A 229 7.24 -13.41 5.42
C GLU A 229 7.50 -11.94 5.77
N ILE A 230 6.57 -11.03 5.45
CA ILE A 230 6.77 -9.60 5.69
C ILE A 230 6.55 -9.25 7.17
N TYR A 231 5.69 -9.97 7.90
CA TYR A 231 5.61 -9.83 9.35
C TYR A 231 6.93 -10.22 10.02
N GLU A 232 7.53 -11.34 9.64
CA GLU A 232 8.84 -11.75 10.16
C GLU A 232 9.93 -10.71 9.86
N GLU A 233 9.96 -10.18 8.63
CA GLU A 233 10.86 -9.09 8.24
C GLU A 233 10.68 -7.86 9.14
N LEU A 234 9.44 -7.45 9.40
CA LEU A 234 9.11 -6.29 10.23
C LEU A 234 9.42 -6.51 11.72
N ALA A 235 9.23 -7.73 12.24
CA ALA A 235 9.63 -8.06 13.59
C ALA A 235 11.15 -7.94 13.78
N GLN A 236 11.93 -8.38 12.78
CA GLN A 236 13.40 -8.33 12.82
C GLN A 236 13.96 -6.92 12.63
N GLU A 237 13.45 -6.18 11.65
CA GLU A 237 13.98 -4.87 11.29
C GLU A 237 13.50 -3.75 12.23
N GLU A 238 12.28 -3.89 12.75
CA GLU A 238 11.53 -2.76 13.32
C GLU A 238 10.96 -3.03 14.71
N GLY A 239 11.10 -4.26 15.23
CA GLY A 239 10.58 -4.66 16.53
C GLY A 239 9.05 -4.55 16.64
N LEU A 240 8.33 -4.66 15.52
CA LEU A 240 6.87 -4.67 15.49
C LEU A 240 6.36 -6.10 15.46
N TYR A 241 5.39 -6.40 16.33
CA TYR A 241 4.92 -7.77 16.53
C TYR A 241 3.42 -7.90 16.24
N THR A 242 3.01 -9.12 15.92
CA THR A 242 1.59 -9.47 16.01
C THR A 242 1.23 -9.76 17.46
N HIS A 243 -0.04 -9.60 17.85
CA HIS A 243 -0.48 -9.88 19.24
C HIS A 243 -0.17 -11.31 19.73
N TYR A 244 0.16 -12.24 18.83
CA TYR A 244 0.51 -13.62 19.16
C TYR A 244 1.93 -13.81 19.70
N GLU A 245 2.84 -12.84 19.52
CA GLU A 245 4.26 -13.01 19.86
C GLU A 245 4.64 -12.47 21.24
N GLN A 246 3.74 -11.78 21.94
CA GLN A 246 3.96 -11.29 23.32
C GLN A 246 3.71 -12.37 24.40
N GLY A 247 3.61 -13.64 24.01
CA GLY A 247 3.21 -14.76 24.86
C GLY A 247 4.32 -15.73 25.27
N ASN A 248 5.57 -15.29 25.40
CA ASN A 248 6.67 -16.06 26.01
C ASN A 248 7.38 -15.27 27.10
#